data_AF-A0A1Q5HQK3-F1
#
_entry.id   AF-A0A1Q5HQK3-F1
#
_cell.length_a   1.000
_cell.length_b   1.000
_cell.length_c   1.000
_cell.angle_alpha   90.00
_cell.angle_beta   90.00
_cell.angle_gamma   90.00
#
_symmetry.space_group_name_H-M   'P 1'
#
loop_
_entity.id
_entity.type
_entity.pdbx_description
1 polymer ?
#
loop_
_entity_poly.entity_id
_entity_poly.type
_entity_poly.pdbx_seq_one_letter_code
_entity_poly.pdbx_strand_id
1 'polypeptide(L)'
;MTHRAGLVLPKFFLYYDSPVKLVRTEDGGMAGWRLSLDTGRWQPANDLVDRVLFGRDDEIFEVNLEEFVWYVEQERGLSLRGDGPIFALYETVRAIQDALREERRYPTPQEQALIKGIRRRTFVMFEEQLQRAGDPGADPTVVSLSTDEDLEEPPR
;
A
#
# COMPACT_ATOMS: atom_id res chain seq x y z
N MET A 1 8.79 -6.84 34.23
CA MET A 1 7.96 -6.39 33.10
C MET A 1 8.77 -6.58 31.84
N THR A 2 8.46 -7.61 31.07
CA THR A 2 9.23 -7.97 29.88
C THR A 2 8.79 -7.05 28.75
N HIS A 3 9.66 -6.16 28.29
CA HIS A 3 9.46 -5.43 27.03
C HIS A 3 9.21 -6.48 25.94
N ARG A 4 7.97 -6.57 25.44
CA ARG A 4 7.72 -7.20 24.13
C ARG A 4 8.56 -6.42 23.13
N ALA A 5 9.31 -7.13 22.29
CA ALA A 5 10.13 -6.56 21.23
C ALA A 5 9.36 -5.43 20.53
N GLY A 6 9.99 -4.25 20.43
CA GLY A 6 9.37 -3.05 19.91
C GLY A 6 8.93 -3.25 18.47
N LEU A 7 7.64 -3.10 18.21
CA LEU A 7 7.10 -3.08 16.86
C LEU A 7 7.78 -1.93 16.09
N VAL A 8 8.57 -2.27 15.07
CA VAL A 8 9.18 -1.30 14.16
C VAL A 8 8.10 -0.88 13.18
N LEU A 9 7.73 0.40 13.21
CA LEU A 9 6.74 1.00 12.31
C LEU A 9 7.46 1.75 11.17
N PRO A 10 6.86 1.87 9.98
CA PRO A 10 5.50 1.44 9.64
C PRO A 10 5.37 -0.08 9.46
N LYS A 11 4.14 -0.58 9.65
CA LYS A 11 3.75 -1.97 9.36
C LYS A 11 2.53 -2.00 8.47
N PHE A 12 2.45 -3.00 7.60
CA PHE A 12 1.42 -3.13 6.59
C PHE A 12 0.70 -4.46 6.70
N PHE A 13 -0.61 -4.43 6.51
CA PHE A 13 -1.47 -5.59 6.67
C PHE A 13 -2.57 -5.62 5.62
N LEU A 14 -3.14 -6.80 5.42
CA LEU A 14 -4.46 -7.00 4.84
C LEU A 14 -5.42 -7.41 5.95
N TYR A 15 -6.56 -6.72 6.04
CA TYR A 15 -7.69 -7.08 6.91
C TYR A 15 -8.91 -7.36 6.05
N TYR A 16 -9.32 -8.62 5.94
CA TYR A 16 -10.28 -9.09 4.92
C TYR A 16 -9.96 -8.52 3.53
N ASP A 17 -8.73 -8.72 3.07
CA ASP A 17 -8.17 -8.19 1.80
C ASP A 17 -8.07 -6.65 1.69
N SER A 18 -8.53 -5.90 2.69
CA SER A 18 -8.44 -4.44 2.71
C SER A 18 -7.05 -4.01 3.22
N PRO A 19 -6.31 -3.18 2.47
CA PRO A 19 -5.03 -2.66 2.93
C PRO A 19 -5.15 -1.81 4.19
N VAL A 20 -4.28 -2.10 5.17
CA VAL A 20 -4.16 -1.38 6.44
C VAL A 20 -2.69 -1.05 6.68
N LYS A 21 -2.42 0.18 7.14
CA LYS A 21 -1.09 0.57 7.64
C LYS A 21 -1.16 1.03 9.09
N LEU A 22 -0.16 0.66 9.87
CA LEU A 22 0.08 1.17 11.21
C LEU A 22 1.30 2.08 11.17
N VAL A 23 1.17 3.28 11.72
CA VAL A 23 2.21 4.32 11.72
C VAL A 23 2.38 4.91 13.11
N ARG A 24 3.58 5.43 13.40
CA ARG A 24 3.84 6.14 14.66
C ARG A 24 3.21 7.53 14.59
N THR A 25 2.55 7.94 15.66
CA THR A 25 2.06 9.31 15.82
C THR A 25 3.11 10.20 16.48
N GLU A 26 3.00 11.51 16.30
CA GLU A 26 3.97 12.48 16.84
C GLU A 26 4.08 12.45 18.37
N ASP A 27 2.99 12.10 19.06
CA ASP A 27 2.92 11.93 20.52
C ASP A 27 3.51 10.59 21.01
N GLY A 28 4.09 9.80 20.11
CA GLY A 28 4.73 8.52 20.41
C GLY A 28 3.77 7.32 20.44
N GLY A 29 2.47 7.56 20.19
CA GLY A 29 1.46 6.52 20.01
C GLY A 29 1.51 5.82 18.64
N MET A 30 0.40 5.19 18.28
CA MET A 30 0.23 4.47 17.02
C MET A 30 -1.15 4.81 16.43
N ALA A 31 -1.19 5.05 15.12
CA ALA A 31 -2.41 5.24 14.36
C ALA A 31 -2.57 4.11 13.34
N GLY A 32 -3.80 3.60 13.21
CA GLY A 32 -4.18 2.65 12.18
C GLY A 32 -4.98 3.35 11.08
N TRP A 33 -4.65 3.03 9.83
CA TRP A 33 -5.31 3.57 8.64
C TRP A 33 -5.72 2.45 7.71
N ARG A 34 -7.00 2.41 7.33
CA ARG A 34 -7.55 1.47 6.35
C ARG A 34 -7.90 2.19 5.06
N LEU A 35 -7.66 1.53 3.93
CA LEU A 35 -8.06 2.06 2.63
C LEU A 35 -9.59 2.06 2.47
N SER A 36 -10.17 3.19 2.08
CA SER A 36 -11.56 3.30 1.62
C SER A 36 -11.64 2.97 0.14
N LEU A 37 -12.40 1.94 -0.25
CA LEU A 37 -12.60 1.58 -1.66
C LEU A 37 -13.42 2.62 -2.43
N ASP A 38 -14.36 3.29 -1.74
CA ASP A 38 -15.24 4.29 -2.36
C ASP A 38 -14.49 5.56 -2.76
N THR A 39 -13.45 5.93 -2.01
CA THR A 39 -12.77 7.23 -2.15
C THR A 39 -11.28 7.11 -2.46
N GLY A 40 -10.68 5.95 -2.25
CA GLY A 40 -9.22 5.75 -2.28
C GLY A 40 -8.47 6.42 -1.14
N ARG A 41 -9.17 7.04 -0.18
CA ARG A 41 -8.60 7.76 0.96
C ARG A 41 -8.33 6.84 2.14
N TRP A 42 -7.64 7.37 3.14
CA TRP A 42 -7.42 6.68 4.41
C TRP A 42 -8.54 6.96 5.39
N GLN A 43 -9.04 5.90 6.02
CA GLN A 43 -10.00 5.98 7.11
C GLN A 43 -9.34 5.53 8.42
N PRO A 44 -9.61 6.22 9.55
CA PRO A 44 -9.12 5.77 10.85
C PRO A 44 -9.58 4.33 11.14
N ALA A 45 -8.64 3.49 11.55
CA ALA A 45 -8.85 2.09 11.89
C ALA A 45 -8.06 1.72 13.16
N ASN A 46 -8.14 2.59 14.17
CA ASN A 46 -7.40 2.43 15.42
C ASN A 46 -7.83 1.21 16.23
N ASP A 47 -9.04 0.69 16.01
CA ASP A 47 -9.49 -0.57 16.59
C ASP A 47 -8.66 -1.78 16.11
N LEU A 48 -8.06 -1.69 14.91
CA LEU A 48 -7.14 -2.72 14.39
C LEU A 48 -5.76 -2.68 15.06
N VAL A 49 -5.36 -1.54 15.64
CA VAL A 49 -4.10 -1.43 16.42
C VAL A 49 -4.12 -2.43 17.57
N ASP A 50 -5.22 -2.45 18.33
CA ASP A 50 -5.36 -3.35 19.47
C ASP A 50 -5.41 -4.82 19.03
N ARG A 51 -6.08 -5.12 17.91
CA ARG A 51 -6.14 -6.48 17.37
C ARG A 51 -4.78 -6.99 16.93
N VAL A 52 -3.97 -6.16 16.26
CA VAL A 52 -2.60 -6.52 15.85
C VAL A 52 -1.69 -6.69 17.07
N LEU A 53 -1.81 -5.84 18.09
CA LEU A 53 -0.92 -5.86 19.25
C LEU A 53 -1.26 -6.96 20.27
N PHE A 54 -2.53 -7.32 20.40
CA PHE A 54 -3.02 -8.15 21.49
C PHE A 54 -3.84 -9.37 21.05
N GLY A 55 -4.28 -9.44 19.80
CA GLY A 55 -5.12 -10.51 19.26
C GLY A 55 -4.34 -11.62 18.55
N ARG A 56 -4.98 -12.80 18.44
CA ARG A 56 -4.78 -13.75 17.34
C ARG A 56 -6.05 -13.67 16.49
N ASP A 57 -6.08 -12.71 15.58
CA ASP A 57 -7.15 -12.58 14.59
C ASP A 57 -6.64 -13.28 13.31
N ASP A 58 -7.35 -14.30 12.85
CA ASP A 58 -7.00 -15.11 11.67
C ASP A 58 -7.23 -14.37 10.35
N GLU A 59 -7.79 -13.17 10.41
CA GLU A 59 -8.17 -12.36 9.25
C GLU A 59 -7.22 -11.15 9.04
N ILE A 60 -6.10 -11.10 9.78
CA ILE A 60 -5.07 -10.07 9.65
C ILE A 60 -3.77 -10.70 9.19
N PHE A 61 -3.33 -10.32 7.99
CA PHE A 61 -2.09 -10.82 7.38
C PHE A 61 -1.08 -9.69 7.22
N GLU A 62 0.10 -9.82 7.85
CA GLU A 62 1.20 -8.87 7.62
C GLU A 62 1.74 -9.07 6.20
N VAL A 63 1.96 -7.96 5.49
CA VAL A 63 2.53 -7.91 4.14
C VAL A 63 3.71 -6.95 4.10
N ASN A 64 4.61 -7.13 3.15
CA ASN A 64 5.69 -6.17 2.96
C ASN A 64 5.18 -4.90 2.24
N LEU A 65 6.03 -3.86 2.19
CA LEU A 65 5.68 -2.59 1.56
C LEU A 65 5.32 -2.72 0.08
N GLU A 66 6.04 -3.55 -0.68
CA GLU A 66 5.76 -3.72 -2.12
C GLU A 66 4.39 -4.36 -2.34
N GLU A 67 4.06 -5.39 -1.56
CA GLU A 67 2.76 -6.05 -1.57
C GLU A 67 1.66 -5.08 -1.14
N PHE A 68 1.89 -4.31 -0.08
CA PHE A 68 0.95 -3.28 0.36
C PHE A 68 0.62 -2.27 -0.74
N VAL A 69 1.65 -1.67 -1.37
CA VAL A 69 1.47 -0.75 -2.50
C VAL A 69 0.75 -1.45 -3.67
N TRP A 70 1.08 -2.71 -3.93
CA TRP A 70 0.40 -3.49 -4.95
C TRP A 70 -1.10 -3.60 -4.68
N TYR A 71 -1.51 -3.97 -3.47
CA TYR A 71 -2.93 -4.10 -3.11
C TYR A 71 -3.65 -2.75 -3.09
N VAL A 72 -3.05 -1.70 -2.52
CA VAL A 72 -3.66 -0.35 -2.50
C VAL A 72 -3.99 0.13 -3.90
N GLU A 73 -3.03 0.02 -4.82
CA GLU A 73 -3.21 0.52 -6.18
C GLU A 73 -4.02 -0.44 -7.06
N GLN A 74 -4.09 -1.74 -6.71
CA GLN A 74 -5.06 -2.66 -7.30
C GLN A 74 -6.48 -2.16 -7.02
N GLU A 75 -6.76 -1.90 -5.75
CA GLU A 75 -8.09 -1.50 -5.27
C GLU A 75 -8.50 -0.13 -5.81
N ARG A 76 -7.61 0.88 -5.73
CA ARG A 76 -7.86 2.20 -6.32
C ARG A 76 -8.07 2.11 -7.82
N GLY A 77 -7.22 1.35 -8.52
CA GLY A 77 -7.33 1.17 -9.97
C GLY A 77 -8.62 0.46 -10.39
N LEU A 78 -9.15 -0.46 -9.58
CA LEU A 78 -10.42 -1.15 -9.85
C LEU A 78 -11.63 -0.28 -9.53
N SER A 79 -11.61 0.44 -8.42
CA SER A 79 -12.79 1.10 -7.84
C SER A 79 -12.97 2.55 -8.29
N LEU A 80 -11.87 3.29 -8.53
CA LEU A 80 -11.94 4.70 -8.86
C LEU A 80 -11.99 4.95 -10.37
N ARG A 81 -12.71 5.99 -10.77
CA ARG A 81 -12.75 6.52 -12.13
C ARG A 81 -12.56 8.03 -12.09
N GLY A 82 -11.94 8.58 -13.12
CA GLY A 82 -11.64 10.00 -13.21
C GLY A 82 -10.69 10.30 -14.36
N ASP A 83 -10.26 11.56 -14.43
CA ASP A 83 -9.37 12.05 -15.47
C ASP A 83 -8.00 12.43 -14.90
N GLY A 84 -7.00 12.47 -15.78
CA GLY A 84 -5.66 12.95 -15.47
C GLY A 84 -4.62 11.84 -15.31
N PRO A 85 -3.39 12.20 -14.93
CA PRO A 85 -2.24 11.32 -15.07
C PRO A 85 -2.33 10.00 -14.29
N ILE A 86 -2.96 9.98 -13.12
CA ILE A 86 -3.11 8.76 -12.32
C ILE A 86 -4.07 7.78 -13.03
N PHE A 87 -5.21 8.28 -13.50
CA PHE A 87 -6.22 7.44 -14.15
C PHE A 87 -5.73 6.91 -15.51
N ALA A 88 -4.98 7.69 -16.28
CA ALA A 88 -4.33 7.21 -17.50
C ALA A 88 -3.35 6.04 -17.23
N LEU A 89 -2.65 6.08 -16.09
CA LEU A 89 -1.77 5.00 -15.66
C LEU A 89 -2.57 3.76 -15.18
N TYR A 90 -3.69 3.95 -14.49
CA TYR A 90 -4.60 2.85 -14.15
C TYR A 90 -5.20 2.19 -15.40
N GLU A 91 -5.58 2.98 -16.41
CA GLU A 91 -6.05 2.48 -17.70
C GLU A 91 -4.96 1.67 -18.41
N THR A 92 -3.71 2.12 -18.36
CA THR A 92 -2.57 1.36 -18.93
C THR A 92 -2.42 -0.01 -18.27
N VAL A 93 -2.45 -0.08 -16.93
CA VAL A 93 -2.40 -1.35 -16.19
C VAL A 93 -3.60 -2.23 -16.53
N ARG A 94 -4.80 -1.64 -16.61
CA ARG A 94 -6.03 -2.36 -16.96
C ARG A 94 -5.95 -2.96 -18.37
N ALA A 95 -5.47 -2.20 -19.35
CA ALA A 95 -5.30 -2.66 -20.72
C ALA A 95 -4.33 -3.85 -20.81
N ILE A 96 -3.22 -3.82 -20.06
CA ILE A 96 -2.30 -4.95 -19.95
C ILE A 96 -3.03 -6.16 -19.36
N GLN A 97 -3.73 -5.99 -18.24
CA GLN A 97 -4.47 -7.08 -17.58
C GLN A 97 -5.61 -7.64 -18.44
N ASP A 98 -6.27 -6.81 -19.24
CA ASP A 98 -7.30 -7.20 -20.19
C ASP A 98 -6.72 -8.07 -21.30
N ALA A 99 -5.59 -7.66 -21.90
CA ALA A 99 -4.88 -8.44 -22.90
C ALA A 99 -4.44 -9.81 -22.34
N LEU A 100 -3.88 -9.85 -21.12
CA LEU A 100 -3.50 -11.10 -20.45
C LEU A 100 -4.68 -12.05 -20.26
N ARG A 101 -5.85 -11.51 -19.89
CA ARG A 101 -7.08 -12.29 -19.73
C ARG A 101 -7.60 -12.81 -21.06
N GLU A 102 -7.61 -11.99 -22.10
CA GLU A 102 -8.02 -12.38 -23.44
C GLU A 102 -7.13 -13.49 -24.02
N GLU A 103 -5.82 -13.35 -23.82
CA GLU A 103 -4.80 -14.32 -24.23
C GLU A 103 -4.71 -15.55 -23.31
N ARG A 104 -5.43 -15.55 -22.17
CA ARG A 104 -5.45 -16.61 -21.13
C ARG A 104 -4.06 -17.03 -20.67
N ARG A 105 -3.17 -16.06 -20.46
CA ARG A 105 -1.80 -16.31 -20.00
C ARG A 105 -1.44 -15.46 -18.78
N TYR A 106 -0.37 -15.89 -18.11
CA TYR A 106 0.26 -15.09 -17.07
C TYR A 106 1.09 -13.94 -17.66
N PRO A 107 1.28 -12.85 -16.89
CA PRO A 107 2.18 -11.78 -17.30
C PRO A 107 3.61 -12.30 -17.48
N THR A 108 4.29 -11.78 -18.49
CA THR A 108 5.73 -11.90 -18.63
C THR A 108 6.45 -11.12 -17.51
N PRO A 109 7.73 -11.40 -17.23
CA PRO A 109 8.51 -10.62 -16.26
C PRO A 109 8.54 -9.12 -16.59
N GLN A 110 8.57 -8.75 -17.88
CA GLN A 110 8.56 -7.36 -18.31
C GLN A 110 7.21 -6.67 -18.02
N GLU A 111 6.09 -7.33 -18.33
CA GLU A 111 4.76 -6.81 -18.00
C GLU A 111 4.57 -6.69 -16.48
N GLN A 112 5.04 -7.67 -15.72
CA GLN A 112 4.98 -7.63 -14.26
C GLN A 112 5.80 -6.46 -13.69
N ALA A 113 7.02 -6.25 -14.19
CA ALA A 113 7.86 -5.12 -13.81
C ALA A 113 7.22 -3.77 -14.19
N LEU A 114 6.59 -3.69 -15.37
CA LEU A 114 5.88 -2.50 -15.81
C LEU A 114 4.68 -2.19 -14.91
N ILE A 115 3.85 -3.18 -14.59
CA ILE A 115 2.71 -3.02 -13.67
C ILE A 115 3.21 -2.57 -12.29
N LYS A 116 4.25 -3.21 -11.76
CA LYS A 116 4.86 -2.84 -10.47
C LYS A 116 5.36 -1.40 -10.46
N GLY A 117 6.07 -0.98 -11.51
CA GLY A 117 6.57 0.38 -11.67
C GLY A 117 5.45 1.43 -11.77
N ILE A 118 4.38 1.12 -12.51
CA ILE A 118 3.21 1.99 -12.60
C ILE A 118 2.54 2.14 -11.23
N ARG A 119 2.30 1.04 -10.51
CA ARG A 119 1.65 1.09 -9.19
C ARG A 119 2.46 1.90 -8.17
N ARG A 120 3.78 1.73 -8.14
CA ARG A 120 4.64 2.57 -7.29
C ARG A 120 4.47 4.05 -7.60
N ARG A 121 4.46 4.39 -8.89
CA ARG A 121 4.31 5.78 -9.33
C ARG A 121 2.92 6.33 -9.00
N THR A 122 1.85 5.59 -9.27
CA THR A 122 0.49 6.04 -8.98
C THR A 122 0.26 6.18 -7.48
N PHE A 123 0.83 5.30 -6.66
CA PHE A 123 0.78 5.42 -5.21
C PHE A 123 1.33 6.77 -4.74
N VAL A 124 2.56 7.12 -5.12
CA VAL A 124 3.18 8.41 -4.73
C VAL A 124 2.32 9.57 -5.21
N MET A 125 1.90 9.56 -6.47
CA MET A 125 1.08 10.63 -7.04
C MET A 125 -0.27 10.81 -6.32
N PHE A 126 -0.91 9.70 -5.93
CA PHE A 126 -2.19 9.71 -5.23
C PHE A 126 -2.01 10.17 -3.77
N GLU A 127 -1.01 9.66 -3.06
CA GLU A 127 -0.69 10.09 -1.69
C GLU A 127 -0.35 11.59 -1.64
N GLU A 128 0.39 12.12 -2.61
CA GLU A 128 0.63 13.57 -2.69
C GLU A 128 -0.67 14.37 -2.90
N GLN A 129 -1.60 13.88 -3.72
CA GLN A 129 -2.91 14.54 -3.89
C GLN A 129 -3.71 14.52 -2.58
N LEU A 130 -3.71 13.40 -1.86
CA LEU A 130 -4.36 13.27 -0.57
C LEU A 130 -3.73 14.20 0.47
N GLN A 131 -2.40 14.26 0.53
CA GLN A 131 -1.67 15.14 1.43
C GLN A 131 -2.02 16.62 1.17
N ARG A 132 -2.03 17.04 -0.10
CA ARG A 132 -2.48 18.40 -0.48
C ARG A 132 -3.94 18.67 -0.12
N ALA A 133 -4.77 17.64 -0.12
CA ALA A 133 -6.17 17.70 0.29
C ALA A 133 -6.38 17.56 1.82
N GLY A 134 -5.30 17.53 2.61
CA GLY A 134 -5.34 17.47 4.07
C GLY A 134 -5.70 16.10 4.64
N ASP A 135 -5.48 15.01 3.90
CA ASP A 135 -5.70 13.66 4.41
C ASP A 135 -4.62 13.30 5.45
N PRO A 136 -5.00 13.03 6.72
CA PRO A 136 -4.04 12.77 7.79
C PRO A 136 -3.34 11.41 7.67
N GLY A 137 -3.91 10.48 6.89
CA GLY A 137 -3.30 9.19 6.64
C GLY A 137 -2.33 9.19 5.46
N ALA A 138 -2.25 10.27 4.67
CA ALA A 138 -1.45 10.30 3.45
C ALA A 138 0.06 10.35 3.75
N ASP A 139 0.82 9.47 3.11
CA ASP A 139 2.26 9.40 3.25
C ASP A 139 2.92 9.00 1.92
N PRO A 140 3.37 9.97 1.10
CA PRO A 140 4.03 9.70 -0.17
C PRO A 140 5.47 9.18 -0.01
N THR A 141 6.11 9.35 1.17
CA THR A 141 7.53 9.00 1.36
C THR A 141 7.74 7.56 1.78
N VAL A 142 6.67 6.85 2.18
CA VAL A 142 6.72 5.44 2.58
C VAL A 142 7.39 4.53 1.54
N VAL A 143 7.24 4.85 0.24
CA VAL A 143 7.85 4.08 -0.87
C VAL A 143 9.29 4.50 -1.16
N SER A 144 9.69 5.70 -0.72
CA SER A 144 11.07 6.18 -0.85
C SER A 144 12.01 5.54 0.16
N LEU A 145 11.49 5.20 1.36
CA LEU A 145 12.27 4.58 2.45
C LEU A 145 12.85 3.20 2.09
N SER A 146 12.24 2.47 1.14
CA SER A 146 12.73 1.15 0.72
C SER A 146 13.85 1.17 -0.32
N THR A 147 14.20 2.33 -0.88
CA THR A 147 15.26 2.39 -1.90
C THR A 147 16.66 2.33 -1.28
N ASP A 148 16.78 2.67 0.01
CA ASP A 148 18.06 2.74 0.70
C ASP A 148 18.51 1.39 1.32
N GLU A 149 17.59 0.46 1.62
CA GLU A 149 17.92 -0.85 2.21
C GLU A 149 18.38 -1.91 1.19
N ASP A 150 18.08 -1.74 -0.11
CA ASP A 150 18.48 -2.68 -1.17
C ASP A 150 19.91 -2.42 -1.74
N LEU A 151 20.68 -1.49 -1.13
CA LEU A 151 22.03 -1.11 -1.58
C LEU A 151 23.18 -1.66 -0.73
N GLU A 152 22.92 -2.50 0.29
CA GLU A 152 24.01 -3.22 0.97
C GLU A 152 24.48 -4.42 0.12
N GLU A 153 25.53 -4.19 -0.69
CA GLU A 153 26.31 -5.27 -1.31
C GLU A 153 26.79 -6.26 -0.23
N PRO A 154 26.70 -7.59 -0.47
CA PRO A 154 27.28 -8.57 0.45
C PRO A 154 28.80 -8.41 0.48
N PRO A 155 29.45 -8.60 1.65
CA PRO A 155 30.90 -8.49 1.76
C PRO A 155 31.60 -9.53 0.86
N ARG A 156 32.65 -9.07 0.18
CA ARG A 156 33.49 -9.84 -0.75
C ARG A 156 34.20 -11.02 -0.09
#